data_AF-A0A8D2GWC7-F1
#
_entry.id   AF-A0A8D2GWC7-F1
#
_cell.length_a   1.000
_cell.length_b   1.000
_cell.length_c   1.000
_cell.angle_alpha   90.00
_cell.angle_beta   90.00
_cell.angle_gamma   90.00
#
_symmetry.space_group_name_H-M   'P 1'
#
loop_
_entity.id
_entity.type
_entity.pdbx_description
1 polymer ?
#
loop_
_entity_poly.entity_id
_entity_poly.type
_entity_poly.pdbx_seq_one_letter_code
_entity_poly.pdbx_strand_id
1 'polypeptide(L)'
;MEKLSRANTLFALDLFLALSENNPTGNIFISPFSISSAMGMVYLGTRGNTAAQLSKTFHFDMVEDIHSRFQSLNAEMNKHGAFYILKLANRLYGEKTYNFLPEFLASTQEKYGADLASVDFQNAYEDSRKAINQWVKGQTEGKIPELLAPGVVDNMTKLVLVNAIYFKGNWQEKFMKKSTTDAPFRLNKKDTKTVKMMYQKKKFPYGYIQDLKCRVLELPYQGRELSMIILLPDDIEDDSTGLKKIEKQLTLEKLQEWTKPENLEIIEVNVKLPRFKLEESYILNSDLTRLGVQDLFNSSKADLSGMSGARDLFISKIVHKSFVEVNEEGTEAAAATAGVATFCMLMPEEDFTADHPFLFFIRHNPTLSIMFLGRFSSP
;
A
#
# COMPACT_ATOMS: atom_id res chain seq x y z
N MET A 1 12.29 7.94 12.80
CA MET A 1 11.08 7.29 12.24
C MET A 1 10.19 8.29 11.54
N GLU A 2 9.89 9.44 12.15
CA GLU A 2 9.07 10.50 11.54
C GLU A 2 9.53 10.95 10.13
N LYS A 3 10.83 11.29 9.95
CA LYS A 3 11.38 11.67 8.63
C LYS A 3 11.14 10.59 7.56
N LEU A 4 11.32 9.31 7.89
CA LEU A 4 11.08 8.18 6.98
C LEU A 4 9.59 8.03 6.64
N SER A 5 8.72 8.12 7.64
CA SER A 5 7.26 8.08 7.45
C SER A 5 6.80 9.21 6.52
N ARG A 6 7.36 10.41 6.70
CA ARG A 6 7.09 11.57 5.87
C ARG A 6 7.57 11.38 4.43
N ALA A 7 8.81 10.90 4.22
CA ALA A 7 9.35 10.56 2.91
C ALA A 7 8.51 9.50 2.18
N ASN A 8 8.15 8.42 2.87
CA ASN A 8 7.28 7.37 2.33
C ASN A 8 5.89 7.89 1.97
N THR A 9 5.34 8.82 2.75
CA THR A 9 4.02 9.41 2.46
C THR A 9 4.09 10.31 1.24
N LEU A 10 5.13 11.14 1.09
CA LEU A 10 5.33 11.94 -0.13
C LEU A 10 5.41 11.05 -1.37
N PHE A 11 6.28 10.04 -1.34
CA PHE A 11 6.37 9.07 -2.44
C PHE A 11 5.03 8.34 -2.69
N ALA A 12 4.28 7.98 -1.64
CA ALA A 12 2.97 7.34 -1.77
C ALA A 12 2.01 8.20 -2.58
N LEU A 13 1.96 9.49 -2.30
CA LEU A 13 1.08 10.44 -2.99
C LEU A 13 1.53 10.65 -4.43
N ASP A 14 2.83 10.86 -4.65
CA ASP A 14 3.40 11.02 -6.00
C ASP A 14 3.08 9.80 -6.89
N LEU A 15 3.30 8.59 -6.37
CA LEU A 15 3.01 7.35 -7.09
C LEU A 15 1.51 7.13 -7.28
N PHE A 16 0.69 7.39 -6.25
CA PHE A 16 -0.76 7.23 -6.35
C PHE A 16 -1.37 8.14 -7.43
N LEU A 17 -0.94 9.41 -7.49
CA LEU A 17 -1.40 10.35 -8.51
C LEU A 17 -0.96 9.91 -9.91
N ALA A 18 0.30 9.47 -10.06
CA ALA A 18 0.80 8.91 -11.32
C ALA A 18 -0.04 7.69 -11.79
N LEU A 19 -0.38 6.77 -10.88
CA LEU A 19 -1.23 5.62 -11.17
C LEU A 19 -2.67 6.03 -11.50
N SER A 20 -3.22 7.04 -10.79
CA SER A 20 -4.56 7.57 -11.05
C SER A 20 -4.68 8.15 -12.47
N GLU A 21 -3.67 8.86 -12.96
CA GLU A 21 -3.66 9.37 -14.34
C GLU A 21 -3.75 8.26 -15.39
N ASN A 22 -3.11 7.11 -15.15
CA ASN A 22 -3.11 5.97 -16.08
C ASN A 22 -4.40 5.13 -16.00
N ASN A 23 -5.07 5.15 -14.85
CA ASN A 23 -6.29 4.40 -14.59
C ASN A 23 -7.29 5.29 -13.85
N PRO A 24 -7.95 6.27 -14.48
CA PRO A 24 -8.71 7.32 -13.78
C PRO A 24 -9.99 6.85 -13.09
N THR A 25 -10.48 5.65 -13.42
CA THR A 25 -11.77 5.14 -12.91
C THR A 25 -11.67 3.78 -12.25
N GLY A 26 -10.56 3.05 -12.41
CA GLY A 26 -10.38 1.73 -11.81
C GLY A 26 -9.98 1.79 -10.34
N ASN A 27 -9.88 0.62 -9.73
CA ASN A 27 -9.29 0.48 -8.41
C ASN A 27 -7.79 0.78 -8.47
N ILE A 28 -7.26 1.28 -7.36
CA ILE A 28 -5.83 1.39 -7.12
C ILE A 28 -5.58 0.85 -5.73
N PHE A 29 -4.52 0.06 -5.60
CA PHE A 29 -4.06 -0.42 -4.31
C PHE A 29 -2.56 -0.64 -4.37
N ILE A 30 -1.82 0.05 -3.51
CA ILE A 30 -0.36 -0.04 -3.44
C ILE A 30 0.08 -0.08 -1.98
N SER A 31 1.25 -0.68 -1.74
CA SER A 31 1.97 -0.50 -0.48
C SER A 31 3.19 0.39 -0.69
N PRO A 32 3.08 1.70 -0.44
CA PRO A 32 4.21 2.61 -0.62
C PRO A 32 5.37 2.26 0.32
N PHE A 33 5.07 1.85 1.55
CA PHE A 33 6.07 1.30 2.48
C PHE A 33 6.88 0.15 1.85
N SER A 34 6.19 -0.84 1.28
CA SER A 34 6.86 -2.02 0.71
C SER A 34 7.71 -1.65 -0.50
N ILE A 35 7.17 -0.82 -1.39
CA ILE A 35 7.89 -0.34 -2.57
C ILE A 35 9.12 0.46 -2.15
N SER A 36 8.98 1.43 -1.23
CA SER A 36 10.11 2.23 -0.74
C SER A 36 11.17 1.36 -0.05
N SER A 37 10.77 0.38 0.76
CA SER A 37 11.70 -0.56 1.40
C SER A 37 12.47 -1.38 0.36
N ALA A 38 11.76 -1.90 -0.64
CA ALA A 38 12.36 -2.66 -1.74
C ALA A 38 13.29 -1.81 -2.62
N MET A 39 12.93 -0.54 -2.85
CA MET A 39 13.77 0.42 -3.56
C MET A 39 14.94 0.92 -2.72
N GLY A 40 14.83 0.90 -1.40
CA GLY A 40 15.96 1.07 -0.48
C GLY A 40 17.04 0.01 -0.68
N MET A 41 16.67 -1.23 -0.97
CA MET A 41 17.63 -2.29 -1.34
C MET A 41 18.33 -1.97 -2.66
N VAL A 42 17.59 -1.48 -3.66
CA VAL A 42 18.18 -1.08 -4.94
C VAL A 42 19.12 0.11 -4.74
N TYR A 43 18.69 1.11 -3.98
CA TYR A 43 19.44 2.31 -3.68
C TYR A 43 20.82 2.02 -3.07
N LEU A 44 20.90 1.04 -2.15
CA LEU A 44 22.14 0.57 -1.52
C LEU A 44 23.23 0.21 -2.55
N GLY A 45 22.83 -0.38 -3.68
CA GLY A 45 23.71 -0.82 -4.75
C GLY A 45 23.93 0.20 -5.87
N THR A 46 23.26 1.37 -5.81
CA THR A 46 23.35 2.39 -6.87
C THR A 46 24.44 3.42 -6.57
N ARG A 47 25.00 4.04 -7.61
CA ARG A 47 25.98 5.14 -7.52
C ARG A 47 25.61 6.28 -8.47
N GLY A 48 26.36 7.38 -8.39
CA GLY A 48 26.27 8.50 -9.33
C GLY A 48 24.86 9.07 -9.50
N ASN A 49 24.50 9.37 -10.75
CA ASN A 49 23.20 9.97 -11.09
C ASN A 49 22.02 9.04 -10.83
N THR A 50 22.20 7.72 -10.98
CA THR A 50 21.16 6.73 -10.66
C THR A 50 20.78 6.79 -9.19
N ALA A 51 21.77 6.87 -8.29
CA ALA A 51 21.53 7.06 -6.86
C ALA A 51 20.83 8.40 -6.58
N ALA A 52 21.28 9.49 -7.20
CA ALA A 52 20.67 10.81 -7.01
C ALA A 52 19.18 10.85 -7.44
N GLN A 53 18.84 10.25 -8.59
CA GLN A 53 17.45 10.15 -9.06
C GLN A 53 16.57 9.36 -8.09
N LEU A 54 17.08 8.21 -7.59
CA LEU A 54 16.36 7.42 -6.59
C LEU A 54 16.18 8.18 -5.28
N SER A 55 17.25 8.80 -4.78
CA SER A 55 17.22 9.54 -3.53
C SER A 55 16.15 10.65 -3.57
N LYS A 56 16.13 11.42 -4.66
CA LYS A 56 15.14 12.49 -4.86
C LYS A 56 13.72 11.96 -5.02
N THR A 57 13.51 10.94 -5.84
CA THR A 57 12.15 10.44 -6.16
C THR A 57 11.48 9.79 -4.95
N PHE A 58 12.25 9.09 -4.11
CA PHE A 58 11.76 8.45 -2.90
C PHE A 58 11.91 9.32 -1.65
N HIS A 59 12.36 10.58 -1.82
CA HIS A 59 12.60 11.54 -0.73
C HIS A 59 13.57 11.00 0.35
N PHE A 60 14.52 10.14 -0.03
CA PHE A 60 15.52 9.55 0.87
C PHE A 60 16.56 10.56 1.34
N ASP A 61 16.77 11.64 0.59
CA ASP A 61 17.61 12.76 0.96
C ASP A 61 17.14 13.48 2.24
N MET A 62 15.85 13.37 2.57
CA MET A 62 15.31 13.88 3.83
C MET A 62 15.64 13.01 5.05
N VAL A 63 16.18 11.80 4.86
CA VAL A 63 16.29 10.78 5.90
C VAL A 63 17.75 10.38 6.13
N GLU A 64 18.26 10.75 7.30
CA GLU A 64 19.55 10.25 7.77
C GLU A 64 19.49 8.74 8.06
N ASP A 65 20.56 8.03 7.67
CA ASP A 65 20.73 6.59 7.84
C ASP A 65 19.56 5.76 7.30
N ILE A 66 19.10 6.09 6.09
CA ILE A 66 17.90 5.51 5.44
C ILE A 66 17.80 3.99 5.58
N HIS A 67 18.90 3.26 5.37
CA HIS A 67 18.90 1.80 5.45
C HIS A 67 18.67 1.26 6.87
N SER A 68 19.27 1.88 7.89
CA SER A 68 19.04 1.53 9.30
C SER A 68 17.61 1.87 9.73
N ARG A 69 17.03 2.95 9.17
CA ARG A 69 15.63 3.31 9.39
C ARG A 69 14.67 2.29 8.78
N PHE A 70 14.93 1.82 7.56
CA PHE A 70 14.16 0.72 6.96
C PHE A 70 14.32 -0.59 7.72
N GLN A 71 15.52 -0.93 8.18
CA GLN A 71 15.75 -2.11 9.01
C GLN A 71 14.88 -2.09 10.26
N SER A 72 14.88 -0.96 10.98
CA SER A 72 14.07 -0.76 12.18
C SER A 72 12.57 -0.83 11.87
N LEU A 73 12.12 -0.20 10.77
CA LEU A 73 10.72 -0.23 10.36
C LEU A 73 10.29 -1.66 9.96
N ASN A 74 11.09 -2.37 9.18
CA ASN A 74 10.81 -3.76 8.79
C ASN A 74 10.74 -4.68 10.02
N ALA A 75 11.59 -4.47 11.02
CA ALA A 75 11.56 -5.23 12.27
C ALA A 75 10.28 -4.95 13.08
N GLU A 76 9.85 -3.68 13.16
CA GLU A 76 8.61 -3.29 13.84
C GLU A 76 7.37 -3.90 13.15
N MET A 77 7.33 -3.84 11.81
CA MET A 77 6.19 -4.34 11.03
C MET A 77 6.10 -5.88 11.01
N ASN A 78 7.21 -6.59 11.24
CA ASN A 78 7.26 -8.06 11.29
C ASN A 78 7.33 -8.58 12.74
N LYS A 79 7.00 -7.75 13.73
CA LYS A 79 7.06 -8.13 15.13
C LYS A 79 6.10 -9.29 15.42
N HIS A 80 6.61 -10.28 16.15
CA HIS A 80 5.82 -11.43 16.57
C HIS A 80 4.75 -11.00 17.58
N GLY A 81 3.54 -11.56 17.47
CA GLY A 81 2.42 -11.25 18.36
C GLY A 81 1.53 -10.09 17.92
N ALA A 82 1.77 -9.50 16.73
CA ALA A 82 0.85 -8.54 16.13
C ALA A 82 -0.53 -9.17 15.88
N PHE A 83 -1.60 -8.39 16.06
CA PHE A 83 -2.98 -8.83 15.83
C PHE A 83 -3.40 -8.80 14.35
N TYR A 84 -2.43 -8.73 13.44
CA TYR A 84 -2.61 -8.71 12.00
C TYR A 84 -1.60 -9.63 11.31
N ILE A 85 -1.96 -10.09 10.12
CA ILE A 85 -1.06 -10.80 9.22
C ILE A 85 -0.55 -9.80 8.21
N LEU A 86 0.76 -9.58 8.21
CA LEU A 86 1.48 -8.85 7.17
C LEU A 86 2.56 -9.76 6.61
N LYS A 87 2.51 -10.03 5.30
CA LYS A 87 3.52 -10.82 4.60
C LYS A 87 4.15 -9.99 3.51
N LEU A 88 5.46 -9.83 3.59
CA LEU A 88 6.29 -9.11 2.63
C LEU A 88 7.16 -10.10 1.87
N ALA A 89 7.03 -10.11 0.55
CA ALA A 89 7.84 -10.92 -0.37
C ALA A 89 8.67 -9.98 -1.25
N ASN A 90 9.79 -9.53 -0.71
CA ASN A 90 10.70 -8.58 -1.35
C ASN A 90 11.99 -9.30 -1.72
N ARG A 91 12.33 -9.34 -3.00
CA ARG A 91 13.55 -10.01 -3.47
C ARG A 91 14.03 -9.46 -4.81
N LEU A 92 15.35 -9.40 -4.97
CA LEU A 92 16.00 -9.17 -6.26
C LEU A 92 16.29 -10.52 -6.93
N TYR A 93 15.99 -10.61 -8.22
CA TYR A 93 16.33 -11.74 -9.08
C TYR A 93 17.26 -11.28 -10.18
N GLY A 94 18.52 -11.71 -10.11
CA GLY A 94 19.57 -11.35 -11.06
C GLY A 94 19.88 -12.48 -12.01
N GLU A 95 20.23 -12.14 -13.25
CA GLU A 95 20.74 -13.10 -14.22
C GLU A 95 22.05 -13.73 -13.71
N LYS A 96 22.15 -15.06 -13.80
CA LYS A 96 23.23 -15.85 -13.21
C LYS A 96 24.62 -15.57 -13.77
N THR A 97 24.72 -14.94 -14.93
CA THR A 97 26.00 -14.57 -15.53
C THR A 97 26.67 -13.38 -14.82
N TYR A 98 25.96 -12.67 -13.96
CA TYR A 98 26.52 -11.55 -13.19
C TYR A 98 27.08 -12.02 -11.86
N ASN A 99 28.23 -11.47 -11.50
CA ASN A 99 28.82 -11.64 -10.18
C ASN A 99 28.38 -10.48 -9.29
N PHE A 100 27.65 -10.78 -8.21
CA PHE A 100 27.23 -9.79 -7.23
C PHE A 100 28.25 -9.68 -6.11
N LEU A 101 28.49 -8.45 -5.65
CA LEU A 101 29.46 -8.15 -4.60
C LEU A 101 29.02 -8.78 -3.27
N PRO A 102 29.89 -9.52 -2.56
CA PRO A 102 29.57 -10.10 -1.26
C PRO A 102 29.08 -9.06 -0.23
N GLU A 103 29.66 -7.86 -0.25
CA GLU A 103 29.29 -6.76 0.65
C GLU A 103 27.85 -6.27 0.39
N PHE A 104 27.44 -6.24 -0.87
CA PHE A 104 26.07 -5.89 -1.26
C PHE A 104 25.09 -6.95 -0.75
N LEU A 105 25.36 -8.23 -1.01
CA LEU A 105 24.52 -9.35 -0.58
C LEU A 105 24.39 -9.42 0.94
N ALA A 106 25.49 -9.23 1.67
CA ALA A 106 25.48 -9.19 3.13
C ALA A 106 24.63 -8.02 3.65
N SER A 107 24.79 -6.84 3.05
CA SER A 107 24.07 -5.64 3.46
C SER A 107 22.56 -5.70 3.16
N THR A 108 22.14 -6.29 2.04
CA THR A 108 20.71 -6.50 1.76
C THR A 108 20.08 -7.47 2.74
N GLN A 109 20.79 -8.55 3.06
CA GLN A 109 20.31 -9.54 4.02
C GLN A 109 20.21 -8.97 5.44
N GLU A 110 21.24 -8.25 5.89
CA GLU A 110 21.28 -7.64 7.22
C GLU A 110 20.20 -6.57 7.41
N LYS A 111 20.05 -5.66 6.44
CA LYS A 111 19.22 -4.45 6.59
C LYS A 111 17.78 -4.64 6.13
N TYR A 112 17.52 -5.57 5.22
CA TYR A 112 16.21 -5.77 4.61
C TYR A 112 15.66 -7.19 4.78
N GLY A 113 16.44 -8.13 5.31
CA GLY A 113 16.03 -9.53 5.43
C GLY A 113 15.74 -10.18 4.08
N ALA A 114 16.39 -9.70 3.03
CA ALA A 114 16.12 -10.07 1.66
C ALA A 114 17.42 -10.50 0.95
N ASP A 115 17.38 -11.70 0.40
CA ASP A 115 18.43 -12.21 -0.46
C ASP A 115 18.29 -11.66 -1.88
N LEU A 116 19.39 -11.72 -2.64
CA LEU A 116 19.35 -11.72 -4.10
C LEU A 116 19.43 -13.17 -4.57
N ALA A 117 18.51 -13.57 -5.44
CA ALA A 117 18.52 -14.89 -6.06
C ALA A 117 19.07 -14.81 -7.49
N SER A 118 20.02 -15.70 -7.79
CA SER A 118 20.60 -15.88 -9.12
C SER A 118 19.73 -16.86 -9.92
N VAL A 119 19.30 -16.46 -11.12
CA VAL A 119 18.41 -17.24 -12.00
C VAL A 119 18.87 -17.18 -13.47
N ASP A 120 18.40 -18.10 -14.29
CA ASP A 120 18.78 -18.21 -15.72
C ASP A 120 17.71 -17.62 -16.61
N PHE A 121 17.66 -16.29 -16.74
CA PHE A 121 16.80 -15.64 -17.72
C PHE A 121 17.28 -15.92 -19.14
N GLN A 122 18.59 -15.88 -19.41
CA GLN A 122 19.11 -16.02 -20.78
C GLN A 122 18.69 -17.33 -21.46
N ASN A 123 18.74 -18.46 -20.76
CA ASN A 123 18.45 -19.77 -21.34
C ASN A 123 17.14 -20.39 -20.85
N ALA A 124 16.61 -19.95 -19.69
CA ALA A 124 15.46 -20.56 -19.03
C ALA A 124 14.51 -19.54 -18.36
N TYR A 125 14.26 -18.40 -19.00
CA TYR A 125 13.43 -17.32 -18.41
C TYR A 125 12.03 -17.77 -17.98
N GLU A 126 11.37 -18.68 -18.70
CA GLU A 126 10.04 -19.18 -18.30
C GLU A 126 10.10 -20.04 -17.04
N ASP A 127 11.14 -20.86 -16.86
CA ASP A 127 11.30 -21.65 -15.64
C ASP A 127 11.71 -20.75 -14.47
N SER A 128 12.57 -19.76 -14.72
CA SER A 128 12.90 -18.71 -13.76
C SER A 128 11.64 -17.94 -13.33
N ARG A 129 10.75 -17.57 -14.27
CA ARG A 129 9.46 -16.92 -13.99
C ARG A 129 8.57 -17.78 -13.08
N LYS A 130 8.42 -19.08 -13.38
CA LYS A 130 7.65 -20.01 -12.57
C LYS A 130 8.24 -20.18 -11.17
N ALA A 131 9.56 -20.29 -11.05
CA ALA A 131 10.26 -20.39 -9.77
C ALA A 131 10.03 -19.13 -8.90
N ILE A 132 10.11 -17.94 -9.50
CA ILE A 132 9.80 -16.67 -8.83
C ILE A 132 8.35 -16.66 -8.32
N ASN A 133 7.38 -17.03 -9.17
CA ASN A 133 5.97 -17.10 -8.78
C ASN A 133 5.74 -18.10 -7.64
N GLN A 134 6.36 -19.28 -7.69
CA GLN A 134 6.24 -20.29 -6.65
C GLN A 134 6.83 -19.80 -5.31
N TRP A 135 7.95 -19.09 -5.34
CA TRP A 135 8.52 -18.47 -4.16
C TRP A 135 7.57 -17.39 -3.58
N VAL A 136 7.06 -16.48 -4.41
CA VAL A 136 6.10 -15.44 -3.98
C VAL A 136 4.84 -16.05 -3.38
N LYS A 137 4.30 -17.10 -4.02
CA LYS A 137 3.15 -17.85 -3.52
C LYS A 137 3.43 -18.42 -2.13
N GLY A 138 4.61 -18.98 -1.91
CA GLY A 138 5.04 -19.48 -0.60
C GLY A 138 5.12 -18.38 0.46
N GLN A 139 5.71 -17.23 0.13
CA GLN A 139 5.85 -16.10 1.05
C GLN A 139 4.51 -15.43 1.41
N THR A 140 3.52 -15.53 0.53
CA THR A 140 2.22 -14.84 0.66
C THR A 140 1.08 -15.78 1.06
N GLU A 141 1.39 -16.96 1.63
CA GLU A 141 0.40 -17.97 2.04
C GLU A 141 -0.58 -18.37 0.92
N GLY A 142 -0.10 -18.34 -0.33
CA GLY A 142 -0.90 -18.65 -1.51
C GLY A 142 -1.82 -17.53 -1.99
N LYS A 143 -1.84 -16.36 -1.35
CA LYS A 143 -2.72 -15.24 -1.71
C LYS A 143 -2.28 -14.52 -2.98
N ILE A 144 -1.00 -14.57 -3.31
CA ILE A 144 -0.45 -14.07 -4.58
C ILE A 144 0.13 -15.26 -5.35
N PRO A 145 -0.70 -16.02 -6.10
CA PRO A 145 -0.27 -17.23 -6.79
C PRO A 145 0.59 -16.94 -8.03
N GLU A 146 0.34 -15.82 -8.70
CA GLU A 146 1.09 -15.37 -9.86
C GLU A 146 1.37 -13.87 -9.73
N LEU A 147 2.65 -13.52 -9.66
CA LEU A 147 3.16 -12.16 -9.65
C LEU A 147 3.63 -11.74 -11.05
N LEU A 148 4.44 -12.59 -11.68
CA LEU A 148 4.97 -12.39 -13.01
C LEU A 148 4.11 -13.14 -14.02
N ALA A 149 3.27 -12.41 -14.74
CA ALA A 149 2.52 -12.93 -15.87
C ALA A 149 3.47 -13.38 -17.00
N PRO A 150 3.02 -14.28 -17.91
CA PRO A 150 3.79 -14.62 -19.11
C PRO A 150 4.19 -13.37 -19.91
N GLY A 151 5.43 -13.34 -20.41
CA GLY A 151 5.98 -12.22 -21.17
C GLY A 151 6.46 -11.00 -20.35
N VAL A 152 6.34 -11.02 -19.01
CA VAL A 152 6.91 -9.96 -18.16
C VAL A 152 8.45 -10.01 -18.12
N VAL A 153 9.00 -11.22 -18.18
CA VAL A 153 10.45 -11.50 -18.26
C VAL A 153 10.75 -12.30 -19.53
N ASP A 154 11.96 -12.14 -20.04
CA ASP A 154 12.45 -12.73 -21.29
C ASP A 154 13.96 -13.05 -21.18
N ASN A 155 14.56 -13.51 -22.27
CA ASN A 155 16.00 -13.82 -22.34
C ASN A 155 16.93 -12.60 -22.27
N MET A 156 16.39 -11.38 -22.37
CA MET A 156 17.14 -10.12 -22.26
C MET A 156 17.11 -9.56 -20.84
N THR A 157 16.28 -10.14 -19.96
CA THR A 157 16.12 -9.72 -18.58
C THR A 157 17.42 -9.92 -17.78
N LYS A 158 17.86 -8.87 -17.07
CA LYS A 158 19.12 -8.83 -16.32
C LYS A 158 18.92 -8.79 -14.81
N LEU A 159 17.98 -7.95 -14.36
CA LEU A 159 17.66 -7.81 -12.94
C LEU A 159 16.20 -7.43 -12.77
N VAL A 160 15.48 -8.16 -11.92
CA VAL A 160 14.08 -7.92 -11.59
C VAL A 160 13.94 -7.69 -10.10
N LEU A 161 13.28 -6.59 -9.72
CA LEU A 161 12.81 -6.39 -8.35
C LEU A 161 11.38 -6.91 -8.23
N VAL A 162 11.19 -7.88 -7.35
CA VAL A 162 9.89 -8.42 -6.99
C VAL A 162 9.49 -7.87 -5.63
N ASN A 163 8.30 -7.29 -5.58
CA ASN A 163 7.68 -6.77 -4.37
C ASN A 163 6.23 -7.25 -4.29
N ALA A 164 5.96 -8.24 -3.44
CA ALA A 164 4.60 -8.70 -3.20
C ALA A 164 4.23 -8.50 -1.73
N ILE A 165 3.01 -8.05 -1.46
CA ILE A 165 2.55 -7.81 -0.10
C ILE A 165 1.11 -8.24 0.10
N TYR A 166 0.90 -8.95 1.21
CA TYR A 166 -0.41 -9.40 1.66
C TYR A 166 -0.69 -8.87 3.05
N PHE A 167 -1.86 -8.26 3.22
CA PHE A 167 -2.36 -7.83 4.52
C PHE A 167 -3.72 -8.43 4.83
N LYS A 168 -3.85 -8.92 6.05
CA LYS A 168 -5.13 -9.26 6.68
C LYS A 168 -5.12 -8.78 8.12
N GLY A 169 -5.95 -7.79 8.43
CA GLY A 169 -6.14 -7.27 9.78
C GLY A 169 -7.49 -7.68 10.36
N ASN A 170 -7.53 -7.84 11.67
CA ASN A 170 -8.76 -8.03 12.44
C ASN A 170 -9.26 -6.67 12.94
N TRP A 171 -10.53 -6.33 12.76
CA TRP A 171 -11.07 -5.08 13.31
C TRP A 171 -10.96 -5.05 14.83
N GLN A 172 -10.73 -3.86 15.40
CA GLN A 172 -10.91 -3.63 16.83
C GLN A 172 -12.37 -3.84 17.22
N GLU A 173 -13.27 -3.39 16.34
CA GLU A 173 -14.72 -3.52 16.48
C GLU A 173 -15.30 -4.21 15.24
N LYS A 174 -15.70 -5.47 15.36
CA LYS A 174 -16.22 -6.24 14.21
C LYS A 174 -17.57 -5.75 13.72
N PHE A 175 -17.77 -5.99 12.43
CA PHE A 175 -19.08 -6.13 11.83
C PHE A 175 -19.70 -7.49 12.20
N MET A 176 -21.01 -7.51 12.46
CA MET A 176 -21.72 -8.79 12.64
C MET A 176 -22.10 -9.35 11.27
N LYS A 177 -21.70 -10.59 10.95
CA LYS A 177 -22.03 -11.23 9.65
C LYS A 177 -23.52 -11.23 9.33
N LYS A 178 -24.38 -11.35 10.34
CA LYS A 178 -25.86 -11.27 10.21
C LYS A 178 -26.38 -9.89 9.80
N SER A 179 -25.59 -8.84 10.00
CA SER A 179 -25.92 -7.47 9.62
C SER A 179 -25.41 -7.12 8.22
N THR A 180 -24.65 -8.01 7.58
CA THR A 180 -24.20 -7.84 6.19
C THR A 180 -25.33 -8.17 5.24
N THR A 181 -25.70 -7.22 4.38
CA THR A 181 -26.81 -7.36 3.43
C THR A 181 -26.38 -6.98 2.02
N ASP A 182 -27.14 -7.40 1.01
CA ASP A 182 -26.93 -6.90 -0.35
C ASP A 182 -27.40 -5.45 -0.45
N ALA A 183 -26.55 -4.57 -0.98
CA ALA A 183 -26.87 -3.16 -1.21
C ALA A 183 -26.28 -2.68 -2.54
N PRO A 184 -26.85 -1.64 -3.18
CA PRO A 184 -26.24 -1.03 -4.35
C PRO A 184 -24.96 -0.27 -3.97
N PHE A 185 -23.95 -0.38 -4.82
CA PHE A 185 -22.76 0.45 -4.84
C PHE A 185 -22.73 1.21 -6.16
N ARG A 186 -22.73 2.53 -6.10
CA ARG A 186 -22.74 3.45 -7.25
C ARG A 186 -21.31 3.53 -7.80
N LEU A 187 -21.10 3.15 -9.05
CA LEU A 187 -19.79 3.25 -9.70
C LEU A 187 -19.54 4.67 -10.22
N ASN A 188 -20.62 5.33 -10.63
CA ASN A 188 -20.71 6.70 -11.10
C ASN A 188 -22.17 7.17 -10.91
N LYS A 189 -22.54 8.34 -11.43
CA LYS A 189 -23.91 8.91 -11.31
C LYS A 189 -25.03 8.03 -11.91
N LYS A 190 -24.71 7.08 -12.79
CA LYS A 190 -25.67 6.28 -13.57
C LYS A 190 -25.61 4.79 -13.23
N ASP A 191 -24.41 4.25 -13.07
CA ASP A 191 -24.18 2.81 -12.96
C ASP A 191 -24.06 2.38 -11.50
N THR A 192 -24.66 1.22 -11.20
CA THR A 192 -24.59 0.60 -9.87
C THR A 192 -24.29 -0.89 -9.97
N LYS A 193 -23.67 -1.46 -8.93
CA LYS A 193 -23.45 -2.90 -8.76
C LYS A 193 -23.88 -3.32 -7.36
N THR A 194 -24.39 -4.53 -7.22
CA THR A 194 -24.70 -5.09 -5.89
C THR A 194 -23.43 -5.51 -5.17
N VAL A 195 -23.30 -5.14 -3.90
CA VAL A 195 -22.21 -5.54 -3.00
C VAL A 195 -22.75 -6.11 -1.69
N LYS A 196 -21.92 -6.90 -1.00
CA LYS A 196 -22.17 -7.27 0.40
C LYS A 196 -21.78 -6.08 1.29
N MET A 197 -22.76 -5.30 1.71
CA MET A 197 -22.58 -4.15 2.57
C MET A 197 -22.63 -4.58 4.04
N MET A 198 -21.49 -4.47 4.72
CA MET A 198 -21.37 -4.74 6.15
C MET A 198 -21.94 -3.55 6.93
N TYR A 199 -22.51 -3.80 8.11
CA TYR A 199 -23.09 -2.75 8.96
C TYR A 199 -22.72 -2.91 10.43
N GLN A 200 -22.38 -1.80 11.08
CA GLN A 200 -22.33 -1.69 12.54
C GLN A 200 -22.61 -0.25 12.99
N LYS A 201 -23.03 -0.10 14.25
CA LYS A 201 -23.22 1.20 14.92
C LYS A 201 -22.37 1.22 16.19
N LYS A 202 -21.31 2.03 16.22
CA LYS A 202 -20.38 2.16 17.36
C LYS A 202 -19.69 3.52 17.34
N LYS A 203 -18.88 3.79 18.37
CA LYS A 203 -18.07 5.00 18.46
C LYS A 203 -16.76 4.87 17.67
N PHE A 204 -16.51 5.82 16.76
CA PHE A 204 -15.31 5.87 15.94
C PHE A 204 -14.80 7.32 15.82
N PRO A 205 -13.48 7.54 15.63
CA PRO A 205 -12.97 8.84 15.22
C PRO A 205 -13.54 9.20 13.85
N TYR A 206 -14.22 10.33 13.78
CA TYR A 206 -14.92 10.83 12.61
C TYR A 206 -14.62 12.31 12.41
N GLY A 207 -14.43 12.72 11.16
CA GLY A 207 -14.23 14.10 10.78
C GLY A 207 -14.97 14.45 9.50
N TYR A 208 -15.12 15.74 9.25
CA TYR A 208 -15.73 16.25 8.03
C TYR A 208 -14.92 17.41 7.44
N ILE A 209 -14.52 17.27 6.18
CA ILE A 209 -13.74 18.25 5.44
C ILE A 209 -14.69 19.11 4.62
N GLN A 210 -15.05 20.28 5.15
CA GLN A 210 -16.04 21.20 4.57
C GLN A 210 -15.71 21.56 3.10
N ASP A 211 -14.47 21.93 2.81
CA ASP A 211 -14.04 22.36 1.47
C ASP A 211 -14.18 21.25 0.41
N LEU A 212 -14.08 19.99 0.82
CA LEU A 212 -14.18 18.83 -0.04
C LEU A 212 -15.55 18.15 -0.02
N LYS A 213 -16.42 18.53 0.93
CA LYS A 213 -17.64 17.79 1.26
C LYS A 213 -17.33 16.31 1.44
N CYS A 214 -16.39 16.01 2.32
CA CYS A 214 -15.82 14.67 2.47
C CYS A 214 -15.84 14.25 3.94
N ARG A 215 -16.38 13.07 4.20
CA ARG A 215 -16.36 12.41 5.51
C ARG A 215 -15.05 11.65 5.67
N VAL A 216 -14.50 11.69 6.87
CA VAL A 216 -13.30 10.96 7.28
C VAL A 216 -13.71 10.00 8.37
N LEU A 217 -13.46 8.70 8.20
CA LEU A 217 -13.71 7.69 9.22
C LEU A 217 -12.45 6.90 9.49
N GLU A 218 -12.05 6.81 10.76
CA GLU A 218 -10.98 5.93 11.22
C GLU A 218 -11.57 4.65 11.83
N LEU A 219 -11.21 3.50 11.26
CA LEU A 219 -11.57 2.18 11.73
C LEU A 219 -10.31 1.47 12.27
N PRO A 220 -10.13 1.42 13.60
CA PRO A 220 -8.97 0.77 14.19
C PRO A 220 -8.98 -0.74 13.97
N TYR A 221 -7.82 -1.32 13.70
CA TYR A 221 -7.59 -2.76 13.82
C TYR A 221 -7.31 -3.13 15.26
N GLN A 222 -7.42 -4.42 15.58
CA GLN A 222 -7.18 -4.98 16.90
C GLN A 222 -5.79 -4.58 17.41
N GLY A 223 -5.72 -4.12 18.67
CA GLY A 223 -4.49 -3.59 19.26
C GLY A 223 -4.19 -2.12 18.91
N ARG A 224 -4.95 -1.52 17.99
CA ARG A 224 -4.86 -0.10 17.59
C ARG A 224 -3.50 0.35 17.03
N GLU A 225 -2.61 -0.59 16.72
CA GLU A 225 -1.35 -0.31 16.02
C GLU A 225 -1.59 0.11 14.57
N LEU A 226 -2.59 -0.48 13.93
CA LEU A 226 -3.03 -0.13 12.58
C LEU A 226 -4.43 0.46 12.60
N SER A 227 -4.73 1.34 11.65
CA SER A 227 -6.09 1.82 11.40
C SER A 227 -6.32 2.00 9.90
N MET A 228 -7.51 1.61 9.43
CA MET A 228 -7.99 1.98 8.11
C MET A 228 -8.66 3.35 8.23
N ILE A 229 -8.24 4.30 7.39
CA ILE A 229 -8.85 5.62 7.32
C ILE A 229 -9.47 5.78 5.94
N ILE A 230 -10.72 6.21 5.90
CA ILE A 230 -11.51 6.31 4.68
C ILE A 230 -11.90 7.76 4.45
N LEU A 231 -11.63 8.26 3.24
CA LEU A 231 -12.08 9.56 2.73
C LEU A 231 -13.23 9.29 1.76
N LEU A 232 -14.44 9.60 2.18
CA LEU A 232 -15.67 9.37 1.43
C LEU A 232 -16.29 10.73 1.06
N PRO A 233 -16.35 11.12 -0.22
CA PRO A 233 -17.10 12.31 -0.62
C PRO A 233 -18.58 12.15 -0.22
N ASP A 234 -19.31 13.26 -0.05
CA ASP A 234 -20.74 13.19 0.27
C ASP A 234 -21.56 12.58 -0.87
N ASP A 235 -21.15 12.85 -2.11
CA ASP A 235 -21.78 12.32 -3.31
C ASP A 235 -20.82 12.31 -4.52
N ILE A 236 -21.22 11.64 -5.59
CA ILE A 236 -20.53 11.65 -6.89
C ILE A 236 -20.87 12.94 -7.64
N GLU A 237 -20.10 14.00 -7.42
CA GLU A 237 -20.33 15.30 -8.06
C GLU A 237 -19.73 15.42 -9.47
N ASP A 238 -18.73 14.60 -9.82
CA ASP A 238 -18.08 14.61 -11.15
C ASP A 238 -18.66 13.56 -12.12
N ASP A 239 -18.18 13.54 -13.37
CA ASP A 239 -18.65 12.62 -14.41
C ASP A 239 -17.94 11.24 -14.38
N SER A 240 -17.16 10.95 -13.33
CA SER A 240 -16.55 9.64 -13.13
C SER A 240 -16.84 9.07 -11.74
N THR A 241 -15.90 9.17 -10.80
CA THR A 241 -15.91 8.45 -9.52
C THR A 241 -16.33 9.34 -8.35
N GLY A 242 -16.37 10.66 -8.53
CA GLY A 242 -16.57 11.64 -7.44
C GLY A 242 -15.28 12.03 -6.71
N LEU A 243 -14.15 11.40 -7.03
CA LEU A 243 -12.90 11.54 -6.28
C LEU A 243 -11.94 12.59 -6.83
N LYS A 244 -12.19 13.16 -8.03
CA LYS A 244 -11.25 14.06 -8.69
C LYS A 244 -10.85 15.26 -7.83
N LYS A 245 -11.79 15.80 -7.05
CA LYS A 245 -11.53 16.97 -6.20
C LYS A 245 -10.62 16.62 -5.02
N ILE A 246 -10.83 15.45 -4.42
CA ILE A 246 -10.00 14.94 -3.32
C ILE A 246 -8.59 14.65 -3.85
N GLU A 247 -8.48 13.90 -4.95
CA GLU A 247 -7.19 13.53 -5.54
C GLU A 247 -6.35 14.78 -5.93
N LYS A 248 -6.97 15.83 -6.48
CA LYS A 248 -6.27 17.07 -6.82
C LYS A 248 -5.74 17.85 -5.62
N GLN A 249 -6.35 17.72 -4.46
CA GLN A 249 -5.93 18.42 -3.23
C GLN A 249 -5.13 17.51 -2.30
N LEU A 250 -4.86 16.26 -2.70
CA LEU A 250 -4.20 15.26 -1.89
C LEU A 250 -2.70 15.57 -1.80
N THR A 251 -2.32 16.38 -0.82
CA THR A 251 -0.92 16.63 -0.44
C THR A 251 -0.63 16.02 0.93
N LEU A 252 0.66 15.93 1.30
CA LEU A 252 1.07 15.46 2.61
C LEU A 252 0.43 16.30 3.73
N GLU A 253 0.50 17.62 3.59
CA GLU A 253 0.00 18.58 4.58
C GLU A 253 -1.51 18.43 4.74
N LYS A 254 -2.24 18.31 3.62
CA LYS A 254 -3.68 18.11 3.62
C LYS A 254 -4.06 16.77 4.21
N LEU A 255 -3.37 15.69 3.86
CA LEU A 255 -3.64 14.37 4.44
C LEU A 255 -3.40 14.34 5.96
N GLN A 256 -2.32 14.98 6.43
CA GLN A 256 -2.04 15.13 7.86
C GLN A 256 -3.10 16.00 8.55
N GLU A 257 -3.49 17.12 7.92
CA GLU A 257 -4.55 18.00 8.41
C GLU A 257 -5.87 17.23 8.55
N TRP A 258 -6.29 16.48 7.53
CA TRP A 258 -7.58 15.77 7.53
C TRP A 258 -7.64 14.62 8.53
N THR A 259 -6.50 14.10 8.98
CA THR A 259 -6.43 12.84 9.73
C THR A 259 -5.67 12.95 11.05
N LYS A 260 -5.37 14.18 11.49
CA LYS A 260 -4.86 14.45 12.83
C LYS A 260 -5.96 14.25 13.88
N PRO A 261 -5.63 13.76 15.09
CA PRO A 261 -6.62 13.47 16.13
C PRO A 261 -7.52 14.65 16.49
N GLU A 262 -7.01 15.89 16.43
CA GLU A 262 -7.78 17.09 16.78
C GLU A 262 -8.92 17.39 15.80
N ASN A 263 -8.85 16.83 14.59
CA ASN A 263 -9.88 16.98 13.55
C ASN A 263 -10.83 15.77 13.51
N LEU A 264 -10.62 14.76 14.35
CA LEU A 264 -11.42 13.53 14.41
C LEU A 264 -12.08 13.41 15.79
N GLU A 265 -13.38 13.67 15.86
CA GLU A 265 -14.15 13.51 17.09
C GLU A 265 -14.62 12.05 17.24
N ILE A 266 -14.54 11.52 18.46
CA ILE A 266 -15.07 10.18 18.76
C ILE A 266 -16.57 10.29 19.01
N ILE A 267 -17.36 10.03 17.97
CA ILE A 267 -18.83 10.07 18.00
C ILE A 267 -19.43 8.71 17.61
N GLU A 268 -20.73 8.53 17.83
CA GLU A 268 -21.44 7.34 17.40
C GLU A 268 -21.76 7.41 15.90
N VAL A 269 -21.32 6.42 15.13
CA VAL A 269 -21.43 6.40 13.66
C VAL A 269 -22.14 5.12 13.21
N ASN A 270 -23.13 5.26 12.33
CA ASN A 270 -23.73 4.16 11.58
C ASN A 270 -22.84 3.86 10.37
N VAL A 271 -21.97 2.86 10.49
CA VAL A 271 -20.99 2.52 9.45
C VAL A 271 -21.56 1.45 8.54
N LYS A 272 -21.68 1.77 7.25
CA LYS A 272 -21.90 0.82 6.16
C LYS A 272 -20.68 0.79 5.25
N LEU A 273 -20.00 -0.35 5.19
CA LEU A 273 -18.77 -0.54 4.44
C LEU A 273 -18.88 -1.79 3.56
N PRO A 274 -18.57 -1.74 2.25
CA PRO A 274 -18.58 -2.93 1.42
C PRO A 274 -17.54 -3.94 1.92
N ARG A 275 -17.90 -5.21 1.92
CA ARG A 275 -16.94 -6.32 1.95
C ARG A 275 -16.28 -6.36 0.56
N PHE A 276 -14.95 -6.32 0.51
CA PHE A 276 -14.24 -6.37 -0.76
C PHE A 276 -12.89 -7.06 -0.65
N LYS A 277 -12.39 -7.47 -1.82
CA LYS A 277 -11.03 -7.97 -2.01
C LYS A 277 -10.41 -7.13 -3.12
N LEU A 278 -9.26 -6.51 -2.86
CA LEU A 278 -8.48 -5.82 -3.89
C LEU A 278 -7.16 -6.55 -4.10
N GLU A 279 -6.85 -6.78 -5.37
CA GLU A 279 -5.62 -7.42 -5.81
C GLU A 279 -5.13 -6.69 -7.05
N GLU A 280 -4.14 -5.82 -6.88
CA GLU A 280 -3.63 -4.96 -7.95
C GLU A 280 -2.15 -5.27 -8.23
N SER A 281 -1.79 -5.28 -9.51
CA SER A 281 -0.46 -5.64 -10.00
C SER A 281 0.07 -4.57 -10.95
N TYR A 282 1.33 -4.18 -10.76
CA TYR A 282 1.96 -3.08 -11.49
C TYR A 282 3.37 -3.45 -11.95
N ILE A 283 3.71 -3.01 -13.16
CA ILE A 283 5.09 -2.90 -13.63
C ILE A 283 5.46 -1.42 -13.52
N LEU A 284 6.19 -1.06 -12.47
CA LEU A 284 6.37 0.34 -12.05
C LEU A 284 7.37 1.13 -12.91
N ASN A 285 7.97 0.53 -13.95
CA ASN A 285 9.02 1.16 -14.75
C ASN A 285 8.59 2.52 -15.33
N SER A 286 7.43 2.59 -16.01
CA SER A 286 6.94 3.84 -16.63
C SER A 286 6.58 4.88 -15.58
N ASP A 287 5.93 4.46 -14.50
CA ASP A 287 5.52 5.35 -13.41
C ASP A 287 6.73 5.97 -12.71
N LEU A 288 7.72 5.17 -12.34
CA LEU A 288 8.95 5.66 -11.72
C LEU A 288 9.80 6.50 -12.68
N THR A 289 9.80 6.17 -13.99
CA THR A 289 10.47 7.01 -15.00
C THR A 289 9.86 8.40 -15.07
N ARG A 290 8.51 8.49 -15.07
CA ARG A 290 7.79 9.77 -15.04
C ARG A 290 8.06 10.57 -13.77
N LEU A 291 8.24 9.88 -12.63
CA LEU A 291 8.58 10.50 -11.36
C LEU A 291 10.07 10.92 -11.24
N GLY A 292 10.93 10.50 -12.18
CA GLY A 292 12.32 10.97 -12.27
C GLY A 292 13.40 9.88 -12.24
N VAL A 293 13.03 8.61 -12.08
CA VAL A 293 13.96 7.46 -12.07
C VAL A 293 14.17 6.96 -13.50
N GLN A 294 15.06 7.60 -14.25
CA GLN A 294 15.27 7.28 -15.67
C GLN A 294 16.46 6.34 -15.90
N ASP A 295 17.59 6.63 -15.25
CA ASP A 295 18.85 5.96 -15.52
C ASP A 295 18.80 4.49 -15.09
N LEU A 296 18.05 4.17 -14.04
CA LEU A 296 17.93 2.83 -13.47
C LEU A 296 17.47 1.77 -14.48
N PHE A 297 16.65 2.18 -15.45
CA PHE A 297 16.07 1.31 -16.47
C PHE A 297 16.82 1.36 -17.81
N ASN A 298 17.91 2.13 -17.89
CA ASN A 298 18.67 2.34 -19.12
C ASN A 298 20.03 1.67 -19.03
N SER A 299 20.27 0.67 -19.90
CA SER A 299 21.50 -0.12 -19.92
C SER A 299 22.80 0.68 -20.12
N SER A 300 22.73 1.87 -20.71
CA SER A 300 23.89 2.73 -20.95
C SER A 300 24.15 3.78 -19.86
N LYS A 301 23.17 4.02 -18.97
CA LYS A 301 23.24 5.07 -17.95
C LYS A 301 23.18 4.55 -16.52
N ALA A 302 22.57 3.37 -16.31
CA ALA A 302 22.43 2.78 -14.99
C ALA A 302 23.80 2.58 -14.32
N ASP A 303 23.97 3.14 -13.14
CA ASP A 303 25.15 2.92 -12.31
C ASP A 303 24.75 2.06 -11.09
N LEU A 304 24.71 0.75 -11.33
CA LEU A 304 24.52 -0.30 -10.32
C LEU A 304 25.87 -0.94 -9.90
N SER A 305 26.97 -0.21 -10.06
CA SER A 305 28.32 -0.71 -9.72
C SER A 305 28.49 -1.06 -8.25
N GLY A 306 27.65 -0.55 -7.35
CA GLY A 306 27.58 -0.99 -5.96
C GLY A 306 26.98 -2.39 -5.77
N MET A 307 26.36 -2.98 -6.80
CA MET A 307 25.83 -4.35 -6.79
C MET A 307 26.80 -5.36 -7.42
N SER A 308 27.41 -5.04 -8.55
CA SER A 308 28.22 -5.99 -9.34
C SER A 308 29.68 -5.57 -9.55
N GLY A 309 30.07 -4.37 -9.10
CA GLY A 309 31.40 -3.80 -9.37
C GLY A 309 31.57 -3.21 -10.78
N ALA A 310 30.67 -3.53 -11.72
CA ALA A 310 30.71 -3.06 -13.11
C ALA A 310 29.49 -2.19 -13.45
N ARG A 311 29.53 -1.50 -14.60
CA ARG A 311 28.45 -0.62 -15.11
C ARG A 311 27.72 -1.24 -16.31
N ASP A 312 27.38 -2.52 -16.17
CA ASP A 312 26.76 -3.35 -17.21
C ASP A 312 25.43 -3.98 -16.75
N LEU A 313 24.95 -3.56 -15.57
CA LEU A 313 23.73 -4.01 -14.93
C LEU A 313 22.72 -2.86 -14.86
N PHE A 314 21.46 -3.17 -15.17
CA PHE A 314 20.32 -2.26 -15.04
C PHE A 314 19.08 -3.03 -14.57
N ILE A 315 18.10 -2.34 -14.00
CA ILE A 315 16.84 -2.96 -13.63
C ILE A 315 15.99 -3.14 -14.88
N SER A 316 15.69 -4.38 -15.22
CA SER A 316 14.80 -4.70 -16.34
C SER A 316 13.34 -4.46 -15.97
N LYS A 317 12.90 -4.89 -14.79
CA LYS A 317 11.51 -4.75 -14.31
C LYS A 317 11.45 -4.52 -12.81
N ILE A 318 10.50 -3.70 -12.40
CA ILE A 318 10.05 -3.61 -11.00
C ILE A 318 8.58 -4.01 -10.98
N VAL A 319 8.29 -5.13 -10.33
CA VAL A 319 6.93 -5.66 -10.25
C VAL A 319 6.43 -5.55 -8.82
N HIS A 320 5.33 -4.80 -8.66
CA HIS A 320 4.63 -4.65 -7.40
C HIS A 320 3.27 -5.33 -7.47
N LYS A 321 2.93 -6.15 -6.49
CA LYS A 321 1.56 -6.66 -6.34
C LYS A 321 1.13 -6.59 -4.89
N SER A 322 -0.04 -6.00 -4.67
CA SER A 322 -0.60 -5.84 -3.34
C SER A 322 -1.97 -6.48 -3.27
N PHE A 323 -2.27 -7.03 -2.09
CA PHE A 323 -3.52 -7.73 -1.81
C PHE A 323 -4.07 -7.28 -0.47
N VAL A 324 -5.35 -6.92 -0.44
CA VAL A 324 -6.12 -6.73 0.79
C VAL A 324 -7.47 -7.43 0.70
N GLU A 325 -7.89 -8.00 1.82
CA GLU A 325 -9.22 -8.55 2.00
C GLU A 325 -9.89 -7.85 3.19
N VAL A 326 -11.00 -7.17 2.93
CA VAL A 326 -11.83 -6.46 3.91
C VAL A 326 -13.12 -7.24 4.11
N ASN A 327 -13.31 -7.77 5.32
CA ASN A 327 -14.49 -8.55 5.70
C ASN A 327 -14.87 -8.26 7.17
N GLU A 328 -15.76 -9.07 7.75
CA GLU A 328 -16.31 -8.86 9.09
C GLU A 328 -15.38 -9.26 10.26
N GLU A 329 -14.22 -9.87 10.02
CA GLU A 329 -13.46 -10.59 11.07
C GLU A 329 -12.67 -9.71 12.09
N GLY A 330 -12.42 -10.32 13.27
CA GLY A 330 -11.58 -9.85 14.41
C GLY A 330 -12.13 -10.09 15.84
N THR A 331 -11.73 -11.11 16.62
CA THR A 331 -12.30 -11.64 17.93
C THR A 331 -13.60 -11.06 18.55
N GLU A 332 -14.55 -11.96 18.84
CA GLU A 332 -15.87 -11.65 19.39
C GLU A 332 -15.75 -11.13 20.84
N ALA A 333 -15.98 -9.83 21.06
CA ALA A 333 -16.11 -9.28 22.40
C ALA A 333 -17.60 -9.18 22.75
N ALA A 334 -18.01 -10.01 23.71
CA ALA A 334 -19.26 -9.88 24.43
C ALA A 334 -19.15 -8.67 25.38
N ALA A 335 -20.02 -7.69 25.21
CA ALA A 335 -20.39 -6.78 26.30
C ALA A 335 -21.81 -6.27 26.03
N ALA A 336 -22.76 -6.90 26.73
CA ALA A 336 -24.05 -6.30 27.00
C ALA A 336 -23.83 -5.09 27.90
N THR A 337 -24.41 -3.94 27.55
CA THR A 337 -24.65 -2.88 28.53
C THR A 337 -26.14 -2.58 28.51
N ALA A 338 -26.81 -3.15 29.51
CA ALA A 338 -28.18 -2.87 29.86
C ALA A 338 -28.34 -1.38 30.21
N GLY A 339 -29.52 -0.85 29.91
CA GLY A 339 -29.84 0.56 29.96
C GLY A 339 -29.64 1.22 31.33
N VAL A 340 -29.26 2.49 31.26
CA VAL A 340 -29.65 3.50 32.23
C VAL A 340 -30.15 4.68 31.42
N ALA A 341 -31.44 4.96 31.50
CA ALA A 341 -32.04 6.16 30.95
C ALA A 341 -31.55 7.36 31.77
N THR A 342 -30.53 8.04 31.25
CA THR A 342 -30.04 9.30 31.82
C THR A 342 -30.20 10.35 30.73
N PHE A 343 -31.07 11.33 30.99
CA PHE A 343 -31.29 12.59 30.25
C PHE A 343 -30.58 12.70 28.88
N CYS A 344 -31.34 12.48 27.80
CA CYS A 344 -30.85 12.61 26.43
C CYS A 344 -30.49 14.07 26.12
N MET A 345 -29.21 14.43 26.27
CA MET A 345 -28.62 15.33 25.28
C MET A 345 -28.62 14.55 23.95
N LEU A 346 -29.14 15.13 22.87
CA LEU A 346 -28.97 14.58 21.52
C LEU A 346 -27.45 14.47 21.27
N MET A 347 -26.88 13.29 21.46
CA MET A 347 -25.52 13.06 21.00
C MET A 347 -25.56 13.01 19.47
N PRO A 348 -24.65 13.70 18.78
CA PRO A 348 -24.60 13.64 17.33
C PRO A 348 -24.36 12.19 16.90
N GLU A 349 -25.30 11.68 16.11
CA GLU A 349 -25.18 10.41 15.39
C GLU A 349 -24.95 10.73 13.92
N GLU A 350 -23.94 10.13 13.31
CA GLU A 350 -23.58 10.36 11.90
C GLU A 350 -23.72 9.08 11.07
N ASP A 351 -24.13 9.24 9.82
CA ASP A 351 -24.21 8.13 8.86
C ASP A 351 -22.98 8.11 7.95
N PHE A 352 -22.22 7.02 7.99
CA PHE A 352 -21.10 6.78 7.07
C PHE A 352 -21.44 5.60 6.17
N THR A 353 -21.95 5.89 4.98
CA THR A 353 -22.34 4.87 3.99
C THR A 353 -21.42 4.91 2.78
N ALA A 354 -20.42 4.03 2.77
CA ALA A 354 -19.46 3.90 1.67
C ALA A 354 -20.04 3.11 0.48
N ASP A 355 -21.13 3.63 -0.11
CA ASP A 355 -21.85 3.03 -1.24
C ASP A 355 -21.42 3.58 -2.60
N HIS A 356 -20.30 4.27 -2.68
CA HIS A 356 -19.74 4.87 -3.88
C HIS A 356 -18.22 5.05 -3.71
N PRO A 357 -17.47 5.48 -4.75
CA PRO A 357 -16.01 5.43 -4.70
C PRO A 357 -15.43 6.24 -3.54
N PHE A 358 -14.44 5.66 -2.87
CA PHE A 358 -13.73 6.29 -1.76
C PHE A 358 -12.22 6.05 -1.86
N LEU A 359 -11.45 6.96 -1.26
CA LEU A 359 -10.05 6.71 -0.97
C LEU A 359 -9.93 6.08 0.41
N PHE A 360 -8.95 5.20 0.58
CA PHE A 360 -8.62 4.67 1.89
C PHE A 360 -7.14 4.45 2.03
N PHE A 361 -6.66 4.44 3.25
CA PHE A 361 -5.30 4.06 3.55
C PHE A 361 -5.22 3.33 4.89
N ILE A 362 -4.23 2.47 5.02
CA ILE A 362 -3.95 1.75 6.27
C ILE A 362 -2.70 2.37 6.86
N ARG A 363 -2.84 2.97 8.04
CA ARG A 363 -1.79 3.70 8.74
C ARG A 363 -1.28 2.88 9.92
N HIS A 364 0.04 2.82 10.08
CA HIS A 364 0.67 2.37 11.32
C HIS A 364 0.77 3.53 12.30
N ASN A 365 -0.18 3.55 13.25
CA ASN A 365 -0.42 4.67 14.16
C ASN A 365 0.82 5.12 14.95
N PRO A 366 1.65 4.23 15.53
CA PRO A 366 2.86 4.66 16.25
C PRO A 366 3.87 5.44 15.40
N THR A 367 3.95 5.16 14.10
CA THR A 367 4.92 5.79 13.18
C THR A 367 4.29 6.79 12.21
N LEU A 368 2.94 6.86 12.19
CA LEU A 368 2.12 7.53 11.19
C LEU A 368 2.39 7.08 9.74
N SER A 369 3.10 5.96 9.53
CA SER A 369 3.48 5.49 8.20
C SER A 369 2.25 4.94 7.46
N ILE A 370 2.09 5.34 6.21
CA ILE A 370 1.09 4.74 5.32
C ILE A 370 1.62 3.39 4.83
N MET A 371 0.98 2.32 5.30
CA MET A 371 1.32 0.95 4.92
C MET A 371 0.70 0.59 3.58
N PHE A 372 -0.53 1.05 3.36
CA PHE A 372 -1.28 0.85 2.13
C PHE A 372 -2.06 2.10 1.78
N LEU A 373 -2.17 2.40 0.49
CA LEU A 373 -2.97 3.48 -0.05
C LEU A 373 -3.79 2.91 -1.22
N GLY A 374 -5.08 3.24 -1.25
CA GLY A 374 -5.95 2.73 -2.29
C GLY A 374 -7.14 3.61 -2.60
N ARG A 375 -7.73 3.31 -3.75
CA ARG A 375 -9.01 3.80 -4.24
C ARG A 375 -9.88 2.60 -4.53
N PHE A 376 -11.05 2.56 -3.92
CA PHE A 376 -12.08 1.57 -4.22
C PHE A 376 -13.15 2.24 -5.10
N SER A 377 -13.10 1.99 -6.41
CA SER A 377 -14.03 2.53 -7.42
C SER A 377 -15.07 1.52 -7.88
N SER A 378 -14.75 0.23 -7.84
CA SER A 378 -15.67 -0.86 -8.18
C SER A 378 -15.41 -2.09 -7.32
N PRO A 379 -16.48 -2.79 -6.89
CA PRO A 379 -16.39 -4.14 -6.35
C PRO A 379 -16.00 -5.18 -7.40
#